data_AF-A0A1F7NHG7-F1
#
_entry.id   AF-A0A1F7NHG7-F1
#
_cell.length_a   1.000
_cell.length_b   1.000
_cell.length_c   1.000
_cell.angle_alpha   90.00
_cell.angle_beta   90.00
_cell.angle_gamma   90.00
#
_symmetry.space_group_name_H-M   'P 1'
#
loop_
_entity.id
_entity.type
_entity.pdbx_description
1 polymer ?
#
loop_
_entity_poly.entity_id
_entity_poly.type
_entity_poly.pdbx_seq_one_letter_code
_entity_poly.pdbx_strand_id
1 'polypeptide(L)'
;MAFGLLSDRAFAGGRRIVLFIAGIGSALCSLAMAGIGPGSSPWLLAALALTFGFVGIGWNGVQHTLMAELAGARTAGTAVGLGLAVSSLGVTLGPPAFGWLVERVGGYRLPWVSLAASMGLALVLLGFVREGRRADR
;
A
#
# COMPACT_ATOMS: atom_id res chain seq x y z
N MET A 1 3.93 15.37 0.35
CA MET A 1 3.76 16.62 -0.44
C MET A 1 4.02 16.43 -1.93
N ALA A 2 5.11 15.77 -2.37
CA ALA A 2 5.43 15.63 -3.80
C ALA A 2 4.38 14.87 -4.66
N PHE A 3 3.82 13.77 -4.16
CA PHE A 3 2.80 12.99 -4.89
C PHE A 3 1.39 13.59 -4.87
N GLY A 4 1.06 14.46 -3.91
CA GLY A 4 -0.21 15.21 -3.94
C GLY A 4 -0.26 16.15 -5.14
N LEU A 5 0.85 16.85 -5.41
CA LEU A 5 0.99 17.72 -6.58
C LEU A 5 1.08 16.95 -7.91
N LEU A 6 1.72 15.78 -7.91
CA LEU A 6 1.82 14.90 -9.09
C LEU A 6 0.49 14.18 -9.40
N SER A 7 -0.25 13.75 -8.38
CA SER A 7 -1.57 13.13 -8.52
C SER A 7 -2.61 14.12 -9.04
N ASP A 8 -2.55 15.38 -8.57
CA ASP A 8 -3.48 16.43 -9.02
C ASP A 8 -3.28 16.80 -10.50
N ARG A 9 -2.06 16.68 -11.03
CA ARG A 9 -1.76 17.00 -12.44
C ARG A 9 -1.83 15.80 -13.40
N ALA A 10 -1.61 14.57 -12.94
CA ALA A 10 -1.49 13.41 -13.84
C ALA A 10 -2.78 12.57 -14.00
N PHE A 11 -3.73 12.59 -13.05
CA PHE A 11 -4.77 11.53 -13.02
C PHE A 11 -6.23 11.96 -12.88
N ALA A 12 -6.55 13.24 -13.14
CA ALA A 12 -7.90 13.70 -13.50
C ALA A 12 -9.08 12.99 -12.78
N GLY A 13 -8.99 12.79 -11.46
CA GLY A 13 -10.12 12.33 -10.62
C GLY A 13 -10.19 10.86 -10.21
N GLY A 14 -9.26 9.96 -10.59
CA GLY A 14 -9.31 8.53 -10.22
C GLY A 14 -8.42 8.16 -9.02
N ARG A 15 -8.82 8.50 -7.79
CA ARG A 15 -8.02 8.22 -6.57
C ARG A 15 -7.80 6.73 -6.34
N ARG A 16 -8.79 5.92 -6.69
CA ARG A 16 -8.72 4.46 -6.72
C ARG A 16 -7.62 3.93 -7.63
N ILE A 17 -7.42 4.53 -8.81
CA ILE A 17 -6.40 4.06 -9.78
C ILE A 17 -5.00 4.24 -9.21
N VAL A 18 -4.73 5.37 -8.54
CA VAL A 18 -3.43 5.63 -7.91
C VAL A 18 -3.13 4.62 -6.80
N LEU A 19 -4.13 4.30 -5.97
CA LEU A 19 -4.00 3.27 -4.93
C LEU A 19 -3.81 1.85 -5.53
N PHE A 20 -4.45 1.56 -6.65
CA PHE A 20 -4.25 0.29 -7.39
C PHE A 20 -2.82 0.17 -7.92
N ILE A 21 -2.30 1.22 -8.57
CA ILE A 21 -0.92 1.24 -9.09
C ILE A 21 0.08 1.07 -7.94
N ALA A 22 -0.13 1.79 -6.84
CA ALA A 22 0.73 1.68 -5.66
C ALA A 22 0.70 0.26 -5.06
N GLY A 23 -0.49 -0.32 -4.87
CA GLY A 23 -0.64 -1.67 -4.32
C GLY A 23 -0.04 -2.75 -5.23
N ILE A 24 -0.22 -2.65 -6.56
CA ILE A 24 0.41 -3.56 -7.53
C ILE A 24 1.92 -3.43 -7.47
N GLY A 25 2.46 -2.19 -7.45
CA GLY A 25 3.89 -1.95 -7.31
C GLY A 25 4.48 -2.55 -6.04
N SER A 26 3.80 -2.37 -4.90
CA SER A 26 4.21 -2.96 -3.62
C SER A 26 4.13 -4.48 -3.62
N ALA A 27 3.10 -5.08 -4.24
CA ALA A 27 2.98 -6.54 -4.36
C ALA A 27 4.09 -7.13 -5.25
N LEU A 28 4.37 -6.52 -6.39
CA LEU A 28 5.44 -6.94 -7.31
C LEU A 28 6.82 -6.83 -6.65
N CYS A 29 7.08 -5.73 -5.93
CA CYS A 29 8.33 -5.59 -5.18
C CYS A 29 8.45 -6.63 -4.07
N SER A 30 7.36 -6.94 -3.36
CA SER A 30 7.35 -7.99 -2.33
C SER A 30 7.65 -9.37 -2.93
N LEU A 31 7.07 -9.68 -4.09
CA LEU A 31 7.37 -10.92 -4.82
C LEU A 31 8.82 -10.95 -5.34
N ALA A 32 9.34 -9.81 -5.82
CA ALA A 32 10.73 -9.70 -6.21
C ALA A 32 11.67 -9.99 -5.03
N MET A 33 11.38 -9.43 -3.85
CA MET A 33 12.11 -9.70 -2.60
C MET A 33 12.01 -11.17 -2.18
N ALA A 34 10.88 -11.85 -2.42
CA ALA A 34 10.74 -13.29 -2.16
C ALA A 34 11.62 -14.17 -3.08
N GLY A 35 12.02 -13.65 -4.25
CA GLY A 35 12.90 -14.31 -5.20
C GLY A 35 14.40 -14.11 -4.93
N ILE A 36 14.76 -13.21 -4.02
CA ILE A 36 16.15 -12.90 -3.67
C ILE A 36 16.69 -14.03 -2.79
N GLY A 37 17.65 -14.79 -3.34
CA GLY A 37 18.37 -15.84 -2.63
C GLY A 37 19.69 -15.35 -2.00
N PRO A 38 20.32 -16.18 -1.15
CA PRO A 38 21.66 -15.91 -0.61
C PRO A 38 22.67 -15.87 -1.77
N GLY A 39 23.24 -14.68 -2.03
CA GLY A 39 24.13 -14.41 -3.18
C GLY A 39 23.68 -13.26 -4.10
N SER A 40 22.52 -12.65 -3.81
CA SER A 40 21.98 -11.55 -4.61
C SER A 40 22.80 -10.25 -4.45
N SER A 41 22.98 -9.51 -5.56
CA SER A 41 23.77 -8.28 -5.58
C SER A 41 23.20 -7.19 -4.64
N PRO A 42 24.02 -6.55 -3.80
CA PRO A 42 23.58 -5.45 -2.91
C PRO A 42 22.94 -4.28 -3.66
N TRP A 43 23.36 -4.05 -4.91
CA TRP A 43 22.79 -3.02 -5.78
C TRP A 43 21.36 -3.31 -6.19
N LEU A 44 21.01 -4.58 -6.39
CA LEU A 44 19.64 -4.99 -6.70
C LEU A 44 18.72 -4.76 -5.50
N LEU A 45 19.21 -5.04 -4.28
CA LEU A 45 18.49 -4.75 -3.04
C LEU A 45 18.28 -3.24 -2.86
N ALA A 46 19.31 -2.43 -3.13
CA ALA A 46 19.20 -0.97 -3.05
C ALA A 46 18.20 -0.42 -4.07
N ALA A 47 18.23 -0.90 -5.32
CA ALA A 47 17.28 -0.51 -6.35
C ALA A 47 15.84 -0.89 -5.99
N LEU A 48 15.62 -2.09 -5.43
CA LEU A 48 14.32 -2.52 -4.96
C LEU A 48 13.84 -1.71 -3.76
N ALA A 49 14.71 -1.42 -2.79
CA ALA A 49 14.39 -0.59 -1.63
C ALA A 49 14.02 0.85 -2.05
N LEU A 50 14.76 1.44 -2.99
CA LEU A 50 14.44 2.75 -3.55
C LEU A 50 13.10 2.74 -4.28
N THR A 51 12.84 1.70 -5.07
CA THR A 51 11.56 1.53 -5.78
C THR A 51 10.41 1.37 -4.78
N PHE A 52 10.60 0.56 -3.74
CA PHE A 52 9.62 0.36 -2.67
C PHE A 52 9.33 1.66 -1.92
N GLY A 53 10.38 2.44 -1.61
CA GLY A 53 10.26 3.76 -1.02
C GLY A 53 9.49 4.73 -1.92
N PHE A 54 9.80 4.76 -3.22
CA PHE A 54 9.13 5.64 -4.18
C PHE A 54 7.63 5.31 -4.31
N VAL A 55 7.29 4.02 -4.44
CA VAL A 55 5.90 3.54 -4.49
C VAL A 55 5.18 3.79 -3.15
N GLY A 56 5.89 3.65 -2.04
CA GLY A 56 5.37 3.79 -0.67
C GLY A 56 5.08 5.21 -0.21
N ILE A 57 5.51 6.26 -0.91
CA ILE A 57 5.32 7.66 -0.46
C ILE A 57 3.99 8.27 -0.95
N GLY A 58 3.40 7.72 -2.02
CA GLY A 58 2.22 8.32 -2.67
C GLY A 58 0.86 7.96 -2.06
N TRP A 59 0.73 6.83 -1.37
CA TRP A 59 -0.58 6.27 -1.00
C TRP A 59 -1.27 6.98 0.16
N ASN A 60 -0.52 7.49 1.13
CA ASN A 60 -1.08 8.02 2.39
C ASN A 60 -2.05 9.19 2.17
N GLY A 61 -1.67 10.16 1.34
CA GLY A 61 -2.52 11.33 1.04
C GLY A 61 -3.78 10.95 0.26
N VAL A 62 -3.63 10.07 -0.75
CA VAL A 62 -4.74 9.62 -1.58
C VAL A 62 -5.74 8.79 -0.77
N GLN A 63 -5.25 7.90 0.11
CA GLN A 63 -6.08 7.08 0.99
C GLN A 63 -6.92 7.95 1.93
N HIS A 64 -6.32 8.92 2.62
CA HIS A 64 -7.05 9.81 3.52
C HIS A 64 -8.11 10.63 2.79
N THR A 65 -7.79 11.13 1.59
CA THR A 65 -8.75 11.93 0.82
C THR A 65 -9.91 11.07 0.28
N LEU A 66 -9.64 9.84 -0.17
CA LEU A 66 -10.67 8.90 -0.60
C LEU A 66 -11.59 8.49 0.57
N MET A 67 -11.02 8.21 1.76
CA MET A 67 -11.81 7.90 2.95
C MET A 67 -12.71 9.08 3.36
N ALA A 68 -12.21 10.31 3.28
CA ALA A 68 -13.00 11.50 3.56
C ALA A 68 -14.14 11.70 2.54
N GLU A 69 -13.90 11.45 1.25
CA GLU A 69 -14.94 11.51 0.22
C GLU A 69 -16.02 10.45 0.40
N LEU A 70 -15.63 9.20 0.69
CA LEU A 70 -16.56 8.10 0.90
C LEU A 70 -17.43 8.30 2.15
N ALA A 71 -16.88 8.89 3.20
CA ALA A 71 -17.58 9.11 4.46
C ALA A 71 -18.45 10.37 4.47
N GLY A 72 -18.22 11.32 3.55
CA GLY A 72 -18.90 12.61 3.53
C GLY A 72 -18.47 13.56 4.67
N ALA A 73 -18.75 14.85 4.50
CA ALA A 73 -18.22 15.93 5.35
C ALA A 73 -18.53 15.78 6.86
N ARG A 74 -19.64 15.12 7.22
CA ARG A 74 -20.06 14.96 8.61
C ARG A 74 -19.27 13.90 9.37
N THR A 75 -18.78 12.87 8.69
CA THR A 75 -18.13 11.69 9.29
C THR A 75 -16.71 11.43 8.76
N ALA A 76 -16.17 12.34 7.94
CA ALA A 76 -14.82 12.26 7.39
C ALA A 76 -13.73 12.11 8.47
N GLY A 77 -13.82 12.88 9.56
CA GLY A 77 -12.85 12.78 10.67
C GLY A 77 -12.84 11.39 11.32
N THR A 78 -14.02 10.81 11.54
CA THR A 78 -14.16 9.46 12.12
C THR A 78 -13.64 8.38 11.16
N ALA A 79 -13.96 8.47 9.87
CA ALA A 79 -13.50 7.51 8.88
C ALA A 79 -11.98 7.54 8.70
N VAL A 80 -11.39 8.73 8.62
CA VAL A 80 -9.93 8.92 8.57
C VAL A 80 -9.27 8.41 9.86
N GLY A 81 -9.85 8.74 11.02
CA GLY A 81 -9.35 8.27 12.32
C GLY A 81 -9.37 6.75 12.46
N LEU A 82 -10.45 6.09 12.03
CA LEU A 82 -10.52 4.61 11.99
C LEU A 82 -9.49 4.03 11.02
N GLY A 83 -9.34 4.62 9.83
CA GLY A 83 -8.32 4.20 8.87
C GLY A 83 -6.89 4.32 9.43
N LEU A 84 -6.61 5.39 10.17
CA LEU A 84 -5.35 5.57 10.89
C LEU A 84 -5.16 4.53 11.99
N ALA A 85 -6.18 4.26 12.80
CA ALA A 85 -6.10 3.24 13.86
C ALA A 85 -5.77 1.85 13.28
N VAL A 86 -6.43 1.46 12.18
CA VAL A 86 -6.14 0.21 11.47
C VAL A 86 -4.71 0.20 10.91
N SER A 87 -4.27 1.33 10.33
CA SER A 87 -2.91 1.47 9.80
C SER A 87 -1.85 1.36 10.91
N SER A 88 -2.09 1.99 12.06
CA SER A 88 -1.23 1.91 13.23
C SER A 88 -1.11 0.48 13.74
N LEU A 89 -2.21 -0.27 13.84
CA LEU A 89 -2.16 -1.69 14.19
C LEU A 89 -1.29 -2.49 13.22
N GLY A 90 -1.42 -2.23 11.90
CA GLY A 90 -0.59 -2.87 10.88
C GLY A 90 0.90 -2.57 11.05
N VAL A 91 1.27 -1.31 11.32
CA VAL A 91 2.68 -0.91 11.53
C VAL A 91 3.24 -1.47 12.84
N THR A 92 2.43 -1.59 13.88
CA THR A 92 2.85 -2.15 15.17
C THR A 92 2.97 -3.67 15.13
N LEU A 93 2.02 -4.37 14.52
CA LEU A 93 1.98 -5.84 14.50
C LEU A 93 2.75 -6.44 13.31
N GLY A 94 2.94 -5.69 12.24
CA GLY A 94 3.59 -6.14 11.01
C GLY A 94 5.02 -6.63 11.22
N PRO A 95 5.94 -5.81 11.80
CA PRO A 95 7.33 -6.23 12.00
C PRO A 95 7.48 -7.44 12.93
N PRO A 96 6.80 -7.51 14.10
CA PRO A 96 6.84 -8.70 14.95
C PRO A 96 6.30 -9.96 14.25
N ALA A 97 5.18 -9.87 13.54
CA ALA A 97 4.61 -11.00 12.82
C ALA A 97 5.53 -11.48 11.69
N PHE A 98 6.15 -10.54 10.96
CA PHE A 98 7.11 -10.85 9.91
C PHE A 98 8.36 -11.54 10.48
N GLY A 99 8.95 -10.98 11.55
CA GLY A 99 10.10 -11.57 12.23
C GLY A 99 9.82 -12.97 12.77
N TRP A 100 8.68 -13.16 13.43
CA TRP A 100 8.24 -14.47 13.89
C TRP A 100 8.10 -15.49 12.76
N LEU A 101 7.59 -15.06 11.59
CA LEU A 101 7.46 -15.94 10.44
C LEU A 101 8.82 -16.30 9.82
N VAL A 102 9.78 -15.36 9.80
CA VAL A 102 11.16 -15.62 9.38
C VAL A 102 11.80 -16.66 10.29
N GLU A 103 11.66 -16.52 11.61
CA GLU A 103 12.23 -17.44 12.60
C GLU A 103 11.66 -18.86 12.47
N ARG A 104 10.34 -18.97 12.25
CA ARG A 104 9.66 -20.27 12.14
C ARG A 104 10.01 -21.03 10.87
N VAL A 105 10.17 -20.33 9.75
CA VAL A 105 10.39 -20.94 8.43
C VAL A 105 11.88 -21.04 8.09
N GLY A 106 12.75 -20.30 8.78
CA GLY A 106 14.19 -20.29 8.53
C GLY A 106 14.57 -19.60 7.21
N GLY A 107 13.73 -18.68 6.71
CA GLY A 107 13.99 -17.98 5.45
C GLY A 107 13.02 -16.84 5.16
N TYR A 108 13.40 -15.96 4.24
CA TYR A 108 12.66 -14.72 3.93
C TYR A 108 11.56 -14.90 2.88
N ARG A 109 11.56 -16.00 2.13
CA ARG A 109 10.65 -16.22 1.01
C ARG A 109 9.18 -16.26 1.44
N LEU A 110 8.81 -17.07 2.44
CA LEU A 110 7.43 -17.15 2.93
C LEU A 110 6.91 -15.82 3.51
N PRO A 111 7.68 -15.12 4.36
CA PRO A 111 7.34 -13.79 4.85
C PRO A 111 7.04 -12.80 3.73
N TRP A 112 7.89 -12.72 2.70
CA TRP A 112 7.66 -11.84 1.55
C TRP A 112 6.44 -12.25 0.70
N VAL A 113 6.19 -13.55 0.53
CA VAL A 113 4.97 -14.05 -0.13
C VAL A 113 3.71 -13.71 0.66
N SER A 114 3.74 -13.83 1.99
CA SER A 114 2.61 -13.45 2.85
C SER A 114 2.31 -11.95 2.77
N LEU A 115 3.34 -11.12 2.63
CA LEU A 115 3.20 -9.68 2.42
C LEU A 115 2.62 -9.36 1.03
N ALA A 116 3.04 -10.09 -0.01
CA ALA A 116 2.45 -9.97 -1.34
C ALA A 116 0.96 -10.39 -1.33
N ALA A 117 0.62 -11.46 -0.59
CA ALA A 117 -0.76 -11.92 -0.44
C ALA A 117 -1.64 -10.92 0.30
N SER A 118 -1.13 -10.28 1.36
CA SER A 118 -1.87 -9.23 2.08
C SER A 118 -2.12 -8.01 1.20
N MET A 119 -1.16 -7.62 0.35
CA MET A 119 -1.37 -6.59 -0.66
C MET A 119 -2.38 -7.01 -1.73
N GLY A 120 -2.34 -8.27 -2.18
CA GLY A 120 -3.36 -8.82 -3.09
C GLY A 120 -4.77 -8.73 -2.50
N LEU A 121 -4.93 -9.06 -1.21
CA LEU A 121 -6.21 -8.91 -0.51
C LEU A 121 -6.64 -7.44 -0.44
N ALA A 122 -5.73 -6.53 -0.12
CA ALA A 122 -6.02 -5.09 -0.10
C ALA A 122 -6.49 -4.57 -1.47
N LEU A 123 -5.85 -5.02 -2.57
CA LEU A 123 -6.26 -4.69 -3.94
C LEU A 123 -7.65 -5.25 -4.28
N VAL A 124 -7.97 -6.47 -3.85
CA VAL A 124 -9.30 -7.07 -4.02
C VAL A 124 -10.36 -6.24 -3.29
N LEU A 125 -10.09 -5.87 -2.03
CA LEU A 125 -10.99 -5.02 -1.24
C LEU A 125 -11.18 -3.65 -1.88
N LEU A 126 -10.10 -3.03 -2.37
CA LEU A 126 -10.15 -1.78 -3.14
C LEU A 126 -10.91 -1.94 -4.47
N GLY A 127 -10.94 -3.16 -5.03
CA GLY A 127 -11.74 -3.55 -6.18
C GLY A 127 -13.26 -3.40 -5.94
N PHE A 128 -13.71 -3.68 -4.72
CA PHE A 128 -15.10 -3.52 -4.31
C PHE A 128 -15.48 -2.08 -3.96
N VAL A 129 -14.48 -1.22 -3.69
CA VAL A 129 -14.73 0.20 -3.45
C VAL A 129 -15.19 0.85 -4.74
N ARG A 130 -16.49 1.12 -4.82
CA ARG A 130 -17.08 1.95 -5.86
C ARG A 130 -16.92 3.40 -5.43
N GLU A 131 -16.04 4.12 -6.11
CA GLU A 131 -16.13 5.58 -6.16
C GLU A 131 -17.50 5.88 -6.73
N GLY A 132 -18.39 6.47 -5.92
CA GLY A 132 -19.66 6.96 -6.43
C GLY A 132 -19.33 7.89 -7.59
N ARG A 133 -19.78 7.53 -8.81
CA ARG A 133 -19.75 8.43 -9.96
C ARG A 133 -20.09 9.81 -9.43
N ARG A 134 -19.23 10.80 -9.66
CA ARG A 134 -19.62 12.21 -9.65
C ARG A 134 -20.82 12.30 -10.60
N ALA A 135 -22.01 12.16 -10.05
CA ALA A 135 -23.23 12.50 -10.72
C ALA A 135 -23.17 14.02 -10.87
N ASP A 136 -23.16 14.45 -12.14
CA ASP A 136 -23.43 15.81 -12.62
C ASP A 136 -23.52 16.89 -11.54
N ARG A 137 -22.47 17.70 -11.44
CA ARG A 137 -22.59 19.12 -11.15
C ARG A 137 -21.53 19.90 -11.90
#